data_AF-A0A7C6AC23-F1
#
_entry.id   AF-A0A7C6AC23-F1
#
_cell.length_a   1.000
_cell.length_b   1.000
_cell.length_c   1.000
_cell.angle_alpha   90.00
_cell.angle_beta   90.00
_cell.angle_gamma   90.00
#
_symmetry.space_group_name_H-M   'P 1'
#
loop_
_entity.id
_entity.type
_entity.pdbx_description
1 polymer ?
#
loop_
_entity_poly.entity_id
_entity_poly.type
_entity_poly.pdbx_seq_one_letter_code
_entity_poly.pdbx_strand_id
1 'polypeptide(L)'
;MAGAQAVNSINYQSIKENREYGGFIIKNQNGTYSYTIPVPLGDLGGYLEMPKNAVATYHTHGGNTPGMNNENFSGQDIYIYMQQR
;
A
#
# COMPACT_ATOMS: atom_id res chain seq x y z
N MET A 1 9.72 -6.81 -8.47
CA MET A 1 9.08 -8.00 -7.85
C MET A 1 8.55 -7.71 -6.44
N ALA A 2 9.30 -6.99 -5.58
CA ALA A 2 8.88 -6.74 -4.19
C ALA A 2 7.47 -6.12 -4.04
N GLY A 3 7.08 -5.17 -4.89
CA GLY A 3 5.72 -4.58 -4.87
C GLY A 3 4.61 -5.59 -5.13
N ALA A 4 4.74 -6.39 -6.20
CA ALA A 4 3.77 -7.43 -6.52
C ALA A 4 3.69 -8.50 -5.42
N GLN A 5 4.82 -8.87 -4.81
CA GLN A 5 4.86 -9.82 -3.70
C GLN A 5 4.20 -9.26 -2.44
N ALA A 6 4.44 -7.99 -2.14
CA ALA A 6 3.83 -7.29 -1.01
C ALA A 6 2.30 -7.29 -1.11
N VAL A 7 1.75 -6.91 -2.28
CA VAL A 7 0.31 -6.93 -2.56
C VAL A 7 -0.24 -8.36 -2.46
N ASN A 8 0.37 -9.33 -3.15
CA ASN A 8 -0.10 -10.71 -3.15
C ASN A 8 -0.12 -11.34 -1.74
N SER A 9 0.77 -10.90 -0.85
CA SER A 9 0.85 -11.43 0.53
C SER A 9 -0.35 -11.07 1.40
N ILE A 10 -1.06 -9.97 1.09
CA ILE A 10 -2.15 -9.46 1.93
C ILE A 10 -3.50 -9.35 1.19
N ASN A 11 -3.50 -9.43 -0.14
CA ASN A 11 -4.70 -9.22 -0.95
C ASN A 11 -5.89 -10.13 -0.55
N TYR A 12 -5.63 -11.40 -0.24
CA TYR A 12 -6.68 -12.32 0.20
C TYR A 12 -7.36 -11.82 1.50
N GLN A 13 -6.58 -11.38 2.48
CA GLN A 13 -7.11 -10.86 3.74
C GLN A 13 -7.82 -9.52 3.51
N SER A 14 -7.25 -8.65 2.69
CA SER A 14 -7.82 -7.36 2.32
C SER A 14 -9.22 -7.49 1.72
N ILE A 15 -9.40 -8.43 0.78
CA ILE A 15 -10.71 -8.73 0.19
C ILE A 15 -11.66 -9.34 1.21
N LYS A 16 -11.19 -10.32 2.00
CA LYS A 16 -11.99 -11.03 3.00
C LYS A 16 -12.54 -10.10 4.08
N GLU A 17 -11.72 -9.13 4.53
CA GLU A 17 -12.11 -8.15 5.55
C GLU A 17 -12.78 -6.91 4.96
N ASN A 18 -12.84 -6.79 3.63
CA ASN A 18 -13.23 -5.57 2.94
C ASN A 18 -12.46 -4.33 3.45
N ARG A 19 -11.15 -4.48 3.60
CA ARG A 19 -10.28 -3.49 4.26
C ARG A 19 -8.98 -3.29 3.50
N GLU A 20 -8.54 -2.05 3.38
CA GLU A 20 -7.25 -1.71 2.76
C GLU A 20 -6.08 -2.00 3.71
N TYR A 21 -4.98 -2.48 3.14
CA TYR A 21 -3.71 -2.67 3.82
C TYR A 21 -2.61 -2.01 3.02
N GLY A 22 -1.57 -1.52 3.68
CA GLY A 22 -0.43 -0.94 2.98
C GLY A 22 0.87 -1.02 3.77
N GLY A 23 1.92 -0.54 3.11
CA GLY A 23 3.26 -0.51 3.65
C GLY A 23 4.25 0.09 2.66
N PHE A 24 5.53 -0.15 2.91
CA PHE A 24 6.62 0.44 2.13
C PHE A 24 7.46 -0.64 1.46
N ILE A 25 7.95 -0.32 0.26
CA ILE A 25 9.03 -1.04 -0.40
C ILE A 25 10.35 -0.44 0.07
N ILE A 26 11.21 -1.31 0.58
CA ILE A 26 12.48 -0.96 1.18
C ILE A 26 13.62 -1.34 0.24
N LYS A 27 14.55 -0.41 -0.01
CA LYS A 27 15.79 -0.71 -0.72
C LYS A 27 16.87 -1.09 0.29
N ASN A 28 17.35 -2.33 0.22
CA ASN A 28 18.39 -2.85 1.09
C ASN A 28 19.78 -2.39 0.63
N GLN A 29 20.75 -2.36 1.54
CA GLN A 29 22.13 -1.92 1.24
C GLN A 29 22.81 -2.78 0.16
N ASN A 30 22.43 -4.05 0.06
CA ASN A 30 22.94 -4.99 -0.95
C ASN A 30 22.25 -4.86 -2.33
N GLY A 31 21.45 -3.81 -2.55
CA GLY A 31 20.77 -3.55 -3.82
C GLY A 31 19.49 -4.37 -4.04
N THR A 32 19.11 -5.23 -3.09
CA THR A 32 17.83 -5.96 -3.13
C THR A 32 16.68 -5.11 -2.62
N TYR A 33 15.45 -5.58 -2.86
CA TYR A 33 14.23 -4.93 -2.39
C TYR A 33 13.46 -5.87 -1.46
N SER A 34 12.97 -5.34 -0.35
CA SER A 34 12.05 -5.99 0.58
C SER A 34 10.80 -5.12 0.77
N TYR A 35 9.84 -5.58 1.56
CA TYR A 35 8.63 -4.82 1.90
C TYR A 35 8.35 -4.92 3.40
N THR A 36 7.77 -3.88 3.98
CA THR A 36 7.34 -3.89 5.39
C THR A 36 6.16 -4.82 5.58
N ILE A 37 5.93 -5.26 6.82
CA ILE A 37 4.71 -5.99 7.18
C ILE A 37 3.50 -5.11 6.82
N PRO A 38 2.49 -5.65 6.11
CA PRO A 38 1.28 -4.92 5.80
C PRO A 38 0.55 -4.52 7.07
N VAL A 39 0.13 -3.26 7.13
CA VAL A 39 -0.68 -2.75 8.24
C VAL A 39 -2.04 -2.30 7.71
N PRO A 40 -3.11 -2.47 8.49
CA PRO A 40 -4.43 -2.03 8.06
C PRO A 40 -4.44 -0.50 7.93
N LEU A 41 -4.93 -0.02 6.80
CA LEU A 41 -5.17 1.41 6.57
C LEU A 41 -6.60 1.75 7.05
N GLY A 42 -6.81 3.02 7.40
CA GLY A 42 -8.16 3.57 7.57
C GLY A 42 -8.68 4.09 6.23
N ASP A 43 -9.93 4.57 6.18
CA ASP A 43 -10.64 5.02 4.97
C ASP A 43 -9.93 6.13 4.14
N LEU A 44 -8.87 6.72 4.68
CA LEU A 44 -8.07 7.78 4.05
C LEU A 44 -6.63 7.36 3.77
N GLY A 45 -6.36 6.05 3.64
CA GLY A 45 -5.05 5.50 3.28
C GLY A 45 -4.01 5.50 4.40
N GLY A 46 -4.36 5.97 5.61
CA GLY A 46 -3.55 5.88 6.84
C GLY A 46 -2.20 6.60 6.81
N TYR A 47 -1.86 7.33 7.87
CA TYR A 47 -0.50 7.86 8.01
C TYR A 47 0.41 6.76 8.55
N LEU A 48 1.33 6.28 7.73
CA LEU A 48 2.38 5.37 8.15
C LEU A 48 3.70 6.13 8.21
N GLU A 49 4.42 6.01 9.33
CA GLU A 49 5.76 6.58 9.45
C GLU A 49 6.68 5.94 8.41
N MET A 50 7.13 6.73 7.44
CA MET A 50 7.93 6.24 6.32
C MET A 50 9.36 5.93 6.79
N PRO A 51 9.84 4.67 6.65
CA PRO A 51 11.22 4.33 6.91
C PRO A 51 12.18 5.13 6.02
N LYS A 52 13.34 5.55 6.53
CA LYS A 52 14.34 6.35 5.77
C LYS A 52 14.81 5.70 4.46
N ASN A 53 14.74 4.38 4.35
CA ASN A 53 15.14 3.60 3.19
C ASN A 53 13.94 3.11 2.35
N ALA A 54 12.74 3.63 2.62
CA ALA A 54 11.59 3.43 1.76
C ALA A 54 11.82 4.12 0.42
N VAL A 55 11.46 3.42 -0.66
CA VAL A 55 11.59 3.90 -2.04
C VAL A 55 10.25 3.92 -2.79
N ALA A 56 9.22 3.27 -2.23
CA ALA A 56 7.85 3.31 -2.73
C ALA A 56 6.88 2.90 -1.61
N THR A 57 5.61 3.24 -1.79
CA THR A 57 4.49 2.69 -1.02
C THR A 57 3.81 1.58 -1.82
N TYR A 58 3.13 0.68 -1.12
CA TYR A 58 2.18 -0.26 -1.71
C TYR A 58 0.93 -0.29 -0.84
N HIS A 59 -0.23 -0.51 -1.45
CA HIS A 59 -1.46 -0.80 -0.74
C HIS A 59 -2.36 -1.73 -1.54
N THR A 60 -3.36 -2.29 -0.88
CA THR A 60 -4.44 -3.06 -1.48
C THR A 60 -5.74 -2.30 -1.34
N HIS A 61 -6.61 -2.46 -2.32
CA HIS A 61 -8.01 -2.10 -2.18
C HIS A 61 -8.77 -3.29 -1.58
N GLY A 62 -9.68 -3.00 -0.66
CA GLY A 62 -10.57 -4.00 -0.08
C GLY A 62 -11.48 -4.65 -1.12
N GLY A 63 -12.46 -5.41 -0.63
CA GLY A 63 -13.51 -5.97 -1.47
C GLY A 63 -14.21 -4.90 -2.32
N ASN A 64 -14.75 -5.33 -3.46
CA ASN A 64 -15.41 -4.44 -4.42
C ASN A 64 -16.55 -3.67 -3.73
N THR A 65 -16.35 -2.37 -3.51
CA THR A 65 -17.45 -1.47 -3.16
C THR A 65 -18.11 -1.06 -4.48
N PRO A 66 -19.39 -1.40 -4.74
CA PRO A 66 -20.03 -1.09 -6.01
C PRO A 66 -19.96 0.43 -6.29
N GLY A 67 -19.23 0.83 -7.33
CA GLY A 67 -19.14 2.23 -7.77
C GLY A 67 -17.79 2.92 -7.53
N MET A 68 -16.83 2.30 -6.85
CA MET A 68 -15.45 2.82 -6.78
C MET A 68 -14.56 2.14 -7.83
N ASN A 69 -13.80 2.94 -8.57
CA ASN A 69 -12.84 2.44 -9.54
C ASN A 69 -11.58 1.97 -8.80
N ASN A 70 -11.55 0.67 -8.47
CA ASN A 70 -10.46 0.01 -7.75
C ASN A 70 -9.10 0.01 -8.47
N GLU A 71 -8.96 0.60 -9.67
CA GLU A 71 -7.71 0.59 -10.45
C GLU A 71 -7.34 2.00 -10.98
N ASN A 72 -8.13 3.03 -10.69
CA ASN A 72 -7.71 4.42 -10.88
C ASN A 72 -7.24 4.97 -9.54
N PHE A 73 -6.11 5.67 -9.57
CA PHE A 73 -5.73 6.59 -8.51
C PHE A 73 -6.94 7.48 -8.20
N SER A 74 -7.50 7.34 -7.00
CA SER A 74 -8.44 8.30 -6.47
C SER A 74 -7.72 9.63 -6.25
N GLY A 75 -8.45 10.74 -6.17
CA GLY A 75 -7.86 12.03 -5.78
C GLY A 75 -7.13 11.96 -4.43
N GLN A 76 -7.50 10.99 -3.57
CA GLN A 76 -6.86 10.71 -2.30
C GLN A 76 -5.51 10.02 -2.46
N ASP A 77 -5.36 9.08 -3.41
CA ASP A 77 -4.07 8.45 -3.71
C ASP A 77 -3.03 9.47 -4.20
N ILE A 78 -3.49 10.43 -5.01
CA ILE A 78 -2.66 11.55 -5.48
C ILE A 78 -2.27 12.47 -4.32
N TYR A 79 -3.19 12.75 -3.39
CA TYR A 79 -2.93 13.57 -2.21
C TYR A 79 -1.92 12.94 -1.24
N ILE A 80 -2.02 11.63 -0.98
CA ILE A 80 -1.06 10.89 -0.14
C ILE A 80 0.35 10.92 -0.78
N TYR A 81 0.46 10.76 -2.10
CA TYR A 81 1.75 10.87 -2.80
C TYR A 81 2.40 12.26 -2.67
N MET A 82 1.61 13.34 -2.61
CA MET A 82 2.12 14.71 -2.49
C MET A 82 2.54 15.12 -1.07
N GLN A 83 1.99 14.49 -0.03
CA GLN A 83 2.31 14.78 1.38
C GLN A 83 3.53 14.01 1.90
N GLN A 84 4.06 13.05 1.13
CA GLN A 84 5.26 12.28 1.47
C GLN A 84 6.56 12.90 0.92
N ARG A 85 6.52 14.17 0.49
CA ARG A 85 7.66 14.93 -0.03
C ARG A 85 8.33 15.80 1.03
#